data_AF-A0A7Z9J325-F1
#
_entry.id   AF-A0A7Z9J325-F1
#
_cell.length_a   1.000
_cell.length_b   1.000
_cell.length_c   1.000
_cell.angle_alpha   90.00
_cell.angle_beta   90.00
_cell.angle_gamma   90.00
#
_symmetry.space_group_name_H-M   'P 1'
#
loop_
_entity.id
_entity.type
_entity.pdbx_description
1 polymer ?
#
loop_
_entity_poly.entity_id
_entity_poly.type
_entity_poly.pdbx_seq_one_letter_code
_entity_poly.pdbx_strand_id
1 'polypeptide(L)'
;GAPNWFMNPPTSGDVIYAVGAAKKQNPSLALNTATQRARDEIARTVSVKVQNMMKDFMQESGAGDNAQALEFTESVSKQVADVSLSGSVRTKTATGKDGTIYVLVEYSLDGLRQSALTEAKKQEALYNEFKSIKGFDDLEEAIRGLD
;
A
#
# COMPACT_ATOMS: atom_id res chain seq x y z
N GLY A 1 -27.32 -8.14 7.07
CA GLY A 1 -26.61 -8.25 5.79
C GLY A 1 -25.45 -7.29 5.80
N ALA A 2 -24.42 -7.56 4.99
CA ALA A 2 -23.31 -6.65 4.80
C ALA A 2 -23.77 -5.36 4.08
N PRO A 3 -23.15 -4.20 4.35
CA PRO A 3 -23.40 -2.97 3.60
C PRO A 3 -22.99 -3.08 2.14
N ASN A 4 -23.63 -2.32 1.24
CA ASN A 4 -23.28 -2.35 -0.18
C ASN A 4 -21.82 -1.98 -0.45
N TRP A 5 -21.30 -0.95 0.24
CA TRP A 5 -19.90 -0.52 0.10
C TRP A 5 -18.89 -1.57 0.60
N PHE A 6 -19.32 -2.58 1.36
CA PHE A 6 -18.46 -3.68 1.78
C PHE A 6 -18.31 -4.72 0.67
N MET A 7 -19.41 -4.99 -0.06
CA MET A 7 -19.43 -5.91 -1.19
C MET A 7 -18.92 -5.27 -2.48
N ASN A 8 -19.12 -3.96 -2.61
CA ASN A 8 -18.71 -3.13 -3.73
C ASN A 8 -17.97 -1.90 -3.18
N PRO A 9 -16.69 -2.05 -2.77
CA PRO A 9 -15.89 -0.92 -2.33
C PRO A 9 -15.87 0.18 -3.40
N PRO A 10 -15.91 1.46 -2.99
CA PRO A 10 -15.79 2.55 -3.95
C PRO A 10 -14.44 2.49 -4.67
N THR A 11 -14.41 3.00 -5.89
CA THR A 11 -13.20 3.19 -6.68
C THR A 11 -12.95 4.69 -6.82
N SER A 12 -11.71 5.11 -6.69
CA SER A 12 -11.26 6.49 -6.92
C SER A 12 -9.91 6.45 -7.62
N GLY A 13 -9.64 7.46 -8.46
CA GLY A 13 -8.33 7.63 -9.08
C GLY A 13 -7.25 8.15 -8.13
N ASP A 14 -7.62 8.54 -6.90
CA ASP A 14 -6.69 9.16 -5.94
C ASP A 14 -6.55 8.37 -4.62
N VAL A 15 -7.32 7.30 -4.45
CA VAL A 15 -7.45 6.61 -3.17
C VAL A 15 -7.59 5.10 -3.36
N ILE A 16 -6.81 4.36 -2.57
CA ILE A 16 -6.93 2.91 -2.42
C ILE A 16 -7.92 2.61 -1.31
N TYR A 17 -8.95 1.84 -1.61
CA TYR A 17 -9.94 1.39 -0.64
C TYR A 17 -9.75 -0.07 -0.30
N ALA A 18 -9.94 -0.41 0.98
CA ALA A 18 -10.03 -1.80 1.40
C ALA A 18 -11.05 -1.98 2.51
N VAL A 19 -11.57 -3.19 2.61
CA VAL A 19 -12.63 -3.54 3.55
C VAL A 19 -12.17 -4.62 4.52
N GLY A 20 -12.72 -4.58 5.72
CA GLY A 20 -12.48 -5.59 6.73
C GLY A 20 -13.74 -5.88 7.52
N ALA A 21 -13.89 -7.13 7.93
CA ALA A 21 -15.03 -7.55 8.75
C ALA A 21 -14.57 -8.41 9.91
N ALA A 22 -15.25 -8.31 11.04
CA ALA A 22 -15.03 -9.19 12.18
C ALA A 22 -16.28 -9.31 13.06
N LYS A 23 -16.44 -10.49 13.64
CA LYS A 23 -17.46 -10.79 14.64
C LYS A 23 -16.75 -11.27 15.91
N LYS A 24 -16.98 -10.58 17.02
CA LYS A 24 -16.42 -10.87 18.34
C LYS A 24 -17.47 -10.61 19.41
N GLN A 25 -17.32 -11.21 20.60
CA GLN A 25 -18.21 -10.96 21.73
C GLN A 25 -18.19 -9.49 22.17
N ASN A 26 -17.00 -8.87 22.18
CA ASN A 26 -16.83 -7.46 22.49
C ASN A 26 -16.89 -6.63 21.19
N PRO A 27 -17.83 -5.67 21.05
CA PRO A 27 -17.95 -4.82 19.85
C PRO A 27 -16.71 -3.98 19.55
N SER A 28 -16.03 -3.44 20.57
CA SER A 28 -14.79 -2.68 20.38
C SER A 28 -13.67 -3.57 19.83
N LEU A 29 -13.57 -4.81 20.30
CA LEU A 29 -12.62 -5.78 19.75
C LEU A 29 -12.98 -6.16 18.31
N ALA A 30 -14.27 -6.32 17.98
CA ALA A 30 -14.72 -6.55 16.61
C ALA A 30 -14.34 -5.37 15.71
N LEU A 31 -14.57 -4.13 16.15
CA LEU A 31 -14.23 -2.92 15.39
C LEU A 31 -12.72 -2.83 15.13
N ASN A 32 -11.90 -3.05 16.16
CA ASN A 32 -10.44 -3.04 16.01
C ASN A 32 -9.99 -4.14 15.06
N THR A 33 -10.50 -5.36 15.20
CA THR A 33 -10.14 -6.49 14.32
C THR A 33 -10.55 -6.22 12.87
N ALA A 34 -11.75 -5.70 12.64
CA ALA A 34 -12.23 -5.34 11.30
C ALA A 34 -11.38 -4.23 10.69
N THR A 35 -11.02 -3.21 11.48
CA THR A 35 -10.13 -2.12 11.03
C THR A 35 -8.75 -2.67 10.64
N GLN A 36 -8.14 -3.51 11.49
CA GLN A 36 -6.81 -4.07 11.19
C GLN A 36 -6.83 -4.94 9.92
N ARG A 37 -7.84 -5.79 9.73
CA ARG A 37 -7.98 -6.58 8.49
C ARG A 37 -8.08 -5.72 7.24
N ALA A 38 -8.80 -4.60 7.33
CA ALA A 38 -8.91 -3.65 6.22
C ALA A 38 -7.55 -2.99 5.93
N ARG A 39 -6.78 -2.65 6.98
CA ARG A 39 -5.43 -2.08 6.84
C ARG A 39 -4.42 -3.07 6.28
N ASP A 40 -4.47 -4.33 6.71
CA ASP A 40 -3.63 -5.39 6.15
C ASP A 40 -3.83 -5.51 4.64
N GLU A 41 -5.07 -5.32 4.18
CA GLU A 41 -5.39 -5.37 2.76
C GLU A 41 -4.91 -4.13 1.99
N ILE A 42 -4.96 -2.94 2.59
CA ILE A 42 -4.25 -1.76 2.06
C ILE A 42 -2.77 -2.06 1.91
N ALA A 43 -2.12 -2.58 2.96
CA ALA A 43 -0.69 -2.84 2.95
C ALA A 43 -0.28 -3.86 1.88
N ARG A 44 -1.06 -4.93 1.67
CA ARG A 44 -0.85 -5.86 0.56
C ARG A 44 -0.98 -5.18 -0.80
N THR A 45 -2.04 -4.40 -0.99
CA THR A 45 -2.29 -3.69 -2.26
C THR A 45 -1.16 -2.71 -2.57
N VAL A 46 -0.74 -1.93 -1.56
CA VAL A 46 0.37 -0.99 -1.63
C VAL A 46 1.68 -1.70 -1.95
N SER A 47 2.00 -2.78 -1.23
CA SER A 47 3.20 -3.58 -1.46
C SER A 47 3.28 -4.07 -2.90
N VAL A 48 2.19 -4.66 -3.42
CA VAL A 48 2.13 -5.18 -4.80
C VAL A 48 2.28 -4.05 -5.82
N LYS A 49 1.60 -2.90 -5.64
CA LYS A 49 1.71 -1.76 -6.55
C LYS A 49 3.14 -1.21 -6.62
N VAL A 50 3.78 -0.99 -5.47
CA VAL A 50 5.16 -0.48 -5.41
C VAL A 50 6.12 -1.50 -6.00
N GLN A 51 5.97 -2.79 -5.65
CA GLN A 51 6.83 -3.84 -6.15
C GLN A 51 6.74 -3.97 -7.67
N ASN A 52 5.54 -3.92 -8.25
CA ASN A 52 5.36 -4.01 -9.70
C ASN A 52 5.97 -2.79 -10.40
N MET A 53 5.68 -1.58 -9.94
CA MET A 53 6.26 -0.35 -10.50
C MET A 53 7.80 -0.39 -10.48
N MET A 54 8.39 -0.81 -9.35
CA MET A 54 9.85 -0.92 -9.24
C MET A 54 10.41 -2.00 -10.16
N LYS A 55 9.74 -3.16 -10.27
CA LYS A 55 10.15 -4.22 -11.19
C LYS A 55 10.14 -3.74 -12.65
N ASP A 56 9.07 -3.09 -13.06
CA ASP A 56 8.91 -2.56 -14.42
C ASP A 56 10.02 -1.54 -14.71
N PHE A 57 10.24 -0.60 -13.78
CA PHE A 57 11.35 0.36 -13.87
C PHE A 57 12.72 -0.32 -13.99
N MET A 58 13.00 -1.34 -13.17
CA MET A 58 14.28 -2.05 -13.20
C MET A 58 14.48 -2.83 -14.51
N GLN A 59 13.41 -3.44 -15.04
CA GLN A 59 13.43 -4.15 -16.32
C GLN A 59 13.72 -3.20 -17.48
N GLU A 60 13.01 -2.07 -17.56
CA GLU A 60 13.26 -1.01 -18.56
C GLU A 60 14.66 -0.39 -18.43
N SER A 61 15.29 -0.57 -17.26
CA SER A 61 16.64 -0.11 -16.96
C SER A 61 17.75 -1.09 -17.25
N GLY A 62 17.42 -2.30 -17.71
CA GLY A 62 18.40 -3.36 -17.93
C GLY A 62 18.98 -3.92 -16.62
N ALA A 63 18.39 -3.57 -15.47
CA ALA A 63 18.78 -4.01 -14.14
C ALA A 63 17.82 -5.06 -13.55
N GLY A 64 16.83 -5.54 -14.33
CA GLY A 64 15.71 -6.37 -13.85
C GLY A 64 16.12 -7.64 -13.09
N ASP A 65 17.25 -8.26 -13.43
CA ASP A 65 17.77 -9.48 -12.80
C ASP A 65 18.96 -9.22 -11.86
N ASN A 66 19.29 -7.95 -11.59
CA ASN A 66 20.34 -7.58 -10.66
C ASN A 66 19.88 -7.87 -9.21
N ALA A 67 20.66 -8.66 -8.46
CA ALA A 67 20.33 -9.01 -7.07
C ALA A 67 20.11 -7.77 -6.19
N GLN A 68 20.90 -6.72 -6.39
CA GLN A 68 20.75 -5.44 -5.70
C GLN A 68 19.44 -4.73 -6.07
N ALA A 69 18.95 -4.88 -7.30
CA ALA A 69 17.68 -4.30 -7.75
C ALA A 69 16.48 -5.02 -7.13
N LEU A 70 16.59 -6.35 -7.00
CA LEU A 70 15.61 -7.16 -6.30
C LEU A 70 15.57 -6.79 -4.81
N GLU A 71 16.73 -6.69 -4.15
CA GLU A 71 16.83 -6.30 -2.74
C GLU A 71 16.25 -4.89 -2.51
N PHE A 72 16.56 -3.93 -3.39
CA PHE A 72 16.00 -2.58 -3.32
C PHE A 72 14.48 -2.59 -3.44
N THR A 73 13.96 -3.33 -4.42
CA THR A 73 12.52 -3.45 -4.67
C THR A 73 11.80 -4.07 -3.47
N GLU A 74 12.33 -5.15 -2.92
CA GLU A 74 11.79 -5.83 -1.75
C GLU A 74 11.81 -4.92 -0.51
N SER A 75 12.94 -4.26 -0.28
CA SER A 75 13.13 -3.37 0.86
C SER A 75 12.13 -2.21 0.81
N VAL A 76 12.05 -1.48 -0.31
CA VAL A 76 11.15 -0.32 -0.41
C VAL A 76 9.68 -0.75 -0.36
N SER A 77 9.27 -1.77 -1.12
CA SER A 77 7.87 -2.21 -1.14
C SER A 77 7.37 -2.65 0.24
N LYS A 78 8.23 -3.31 1.04
CA LYS A 78 7.90 -3.70 2.41
C LYS A 78 7.75 -2.49 3.34
N GLN A 79 8.70 -1.56 3.31
CA GLN A 79 8.68 -0.39 4.18
C GLN A 79 7.47 0.52 3.88
N VAL A 80 7.11 0.67 2.61
CA VAL A 80 5.95 1.46 2.20
C VAL A 80 4.64 0.80 2.65
N ALA A 81 4.55 -0.53 2.58
CA ALA A 81 3.41 -1.27 3.12
C ALA A 81 3.24 -1.04 4.62
N ASP A 82 4.34 -1.07 5.39
CA ASP A 82 4.31 -0.80 6.83
C ASP A 82 3.86 0.64 7.14
N VAL A 83 4.35 1.64 6.38
CA VAL A 83 3.90 3.03 6.50
C VAL A 83 2.39 3.16 6.22
N SER A 84 1.88 2.46 5.21
CA SER A 84 0.45 2.52 4.82
C SER A 84 -0.50 2.03 5.91
N LEU A 85 -0.06 1.10 6.77
CA LEU A 85 -0.86 0.64 7.93
C LEU A 85 -1.21 1.82 8.85
N SER A 86 -0.25 2.72 9.08
CA SER A 86 -0.42 3.88 9.95
C SER A 86 -1.05 5.08 9.23
N GLY A 87 -0.79 5.25 7.93
CA GLY A 87 -1.33 6.34 7.11
C GLY A 87 -2.78 6.12 6.63
N SER A 88 -3.32 4.91 6.77
CA SER A 88 -4.69 4.61 6.36
C SER A 88 -5.75 5.09 7.37
N VAL A 89 -6.85 5.60 6.81
CA VAL A 89 -7.94 6.22 7.56
C VAL A 89 -9.20 5.38 7.45
N ARG A 90 -9.90 5.16 8.57
CA ARG A 90 -11.20 4.50 8.58
C ARG A 90 -12.30 5.48 8.16
N THR A 91 -13.00 5.19 7.07
CA THR A 91 -14.00 6.09 6.49
C THR A 91 -15.44 5.64 6.74
N LYS A 92 -15.70 4.33 6.79
CA LYS A 92 -17.03 3.79 7.08
C LYS A 92 -16.99 2.67 8.10
N THR A 93 -18.07 2.56 8.85
CA THR A 93 -18.31 1.46 9.79
C THR A 93 -19.78 1.11 9.76
N ALA A 94 -20.11 -0.17 9.83
CA ALA A 94 -21.48 -0.63 9.99
C ALA A 94 -21.54 -1.93 10.78
N THR A 95 -22.68 -2.16 11.44
CA THR A 95 -22.94 -3.39 12.19
C THR A 95 -24.04 -4.18 11.48
N GLY A 96 -23.74 -5.42 11.14
CA GLY A 96 -24.70 -6.37 10.59
C GLY A 96 -25.69 -6.83 11.65
N LYS A 97 -26.86 -7.31 11.20
CA LYS A 97 -27.93 -7.87 12.07
C LYS A 97 -27.44 -9.02 12.96
N ASP A 98 -26.38 -9.71 12.56
CA ASP A 98 -25.79 -10.84 13.28
C ASP A 98 -24.66 -10.42 14.24
N GLY A 99 -24.39 -9.12 14.37
CA GLY A 99 -23.31 -8.57 15.20
C GLY A 99 -21.94 -8.50 14.51
N THR A 100 -21.83 -8.83 13.23
CA THR A 100 -20.59 -8.62 12.47
C THR A 100 -20.36 -7.12 12.24
N ILE A 101 -19.16 -6.62 12.53
CA ILE A 101 -18.75 -5.26 12.21
C ILE A 101 -18.01 -5.26 10.88
N TYR A 102 -18.38 -4.33 10.01
CA TYR A 102 -17.78 -4.06 8.72
C TYR A 102 -17.11 -2.70 8.76
N VAL A 103 -15.92 -2.59 8.18
CA VAL A 103 -15.10 -1.38 8.13
C VAL A 103 -14.62 -1.15 6.70
N LEU A 104 -14.64 0.10 6.26
CA LEU A 104 -13.95 0.58 5.07
C LEU A 104 -12.79 1.47 5.53
N VAL A 105 -11.60 1.23 5.00
CA VAL A 105 -10.45 2.11 5.14
C VAL A 105 -10.04 2.63 3.78
N GLU A 106 -9.34 3.75 3.81
CA GLU A 106 -8.81 4.40 2.63
C GLU A 106 -7.35 4.82 2.86
N TYR A 107 -6.56 4.86 1.79
CA TYR A 107 -5.19 5.35 1.77
C TYR A 107 -4.96 6.15 0.51
N SER A 108 -4.44 7.37 0.63
CA SER A 108 -4.24 8.25 -0.52
C SER A 108 -3.08 7.77 -1.39
N LEU A 109 -3.25 7.87 -2.72
CA LEU A 109 -2.15 7.62 -3.65
C LEU A 109 -1.03 8.64 -3.47
N ASP A 110 -1.35 9.88 -3.09
CA ASP A 110 -0.32 10.86 -2.71
C ASP A 110 0.54 10.36 -1.54
N GLY A 111 -0.09 9.80 -0.51
CA GLY A 111 0.60 9.20 0.63
C GLY A 111 1.47 8.01 0.20
N LEU A 112 0.96 7.19 -0.73
CA LEU A 112 1.71 6.08 -1.33
C LEU A 112 2.97 6.58 -2.05
N ARG A 113 2.83 7.54 -2.96
CA ARG A 113 3.92 8.11 -3.75
C ARG A 113 4.99 8.75 -2.85
N GLN A 114 4.56 9.55 -1.87
CA GLN A 114 5.45 10.20 -0.92
C GLN A 114 6.21 9.18 -0.07
N SER A 115 5.54 8.13 0.39
CA SER A 115 6.17 7.05 1.17
C SER A 115 7.16 6.27 0.31
N ALA A 116 6.80 5.91 -0.93
CA ALA A 116 7.68 5.22 -1.87
C ALA A 116 8.94 6.03 -2.16
N LEU A 117 8.81 7.32 -2.46
CA LEU A 117 9.95 8.20 -2.71
C LEU A 117 10.85 8.34 -1.47
N THR A 118 10.24 8.46 -0.30
CA THR A 118 10.96 8.63 0.97
C THR A 118 11.73 7.36 1.33
N GLU A 119 11.09 6.20 1.24
CA GLU A 119 11.74 4.91 1.54
C GLU A 119 12.78 4.55 0.48
N ALA A 120 12.56 4.85 -0.80
CA ALA A 120 13.57 4.71 -1.85
C ALA A 120 14.84 5.51 -1.54
N LYS A 121 14.69 6.76 -1.08
CA LYS A 121 15.82 7.63 -0.70
C LYS A 121 16.55 7.17 0.56
N LYS A 122 15.86 6.51 1.49
CA LYS A 122 16.45 5.99 2.74
C LYS A 122 17.36 4.78 2.51
N GLN A 123 17.19 4.05 1.41
CA GLN A 123 18.06 2.92 1.06
C GLN A 123 19.40 3.41 0.49
N GLU A 124 20.16 4.21 1.25
CA GLU A 124 21.30 5.03 0.78
C GLU A 124 22.34 4.26 -0.04
N ALA A 125 22.72 3.05 0.40
CA ALA A 125 23.71 2.23 -0.32
C ALA A 125 23.21 1.84 -1.72
N LEU A 126 22.00 1.30 -1.79
CA LEU A 126 21.36 0.90 -3.05
C LEU A 126 21.02 2.14 -3.89
N TYR A 127 20.52 3.20 -3.27
CA TYR A 127 20.22 4.48 -3.90
C TYR A 127 21.43 5.07 -4.63
N ASN A 128 22.60 5.10 -3.98
CA ASN A 128 23.83 5.61 -4.59
C ASN A 128 24.31 4.74 -5.76
N GLU A 129 24.18 3.42 -5.65
CA GLU A 129 24.49 2.48 -6.74
C GLU A 129 23.53 2.68 -7.92
N PHE A 130 22.22 2.78 -7.68
CA PHE A 130 21.22 2.97 -8.73
C PHE A 130 21.31 4.31 -9.44
N LYS A 131 21.57 5.40 -8.69
CA LYS A 131 21.81 6.72 -9.25
C LYS A 131 22.98 6.74 -10.26
N SER A 132 23.92 5.79 -10.14
CA SER A 132 25.05 5.65 -11.07
C SER A 132 24.73 4.80 -12.32
N ILE A 133 23.71 3.94 -12.25
CA ILE A 133 23.32 3.00 -13.33
C ILE A 133 22.27 3.63 -14.27
N LYS A 134 21.31 4.38 -13.72
CA LYS A 134 20.30 5.19 -14.44
C LYS A 134 19.91 6.42 -13.64
N GLY A 135 19.22 7.37 -14.27
CA GLY A 135 18.74 8.58 -13.60
C GLY A 135 17.75 8.23 -12.49
N PHE A 136 18.09 8.52 -11.23
CA PHE A 136 17.13 8.43 -10.13
C PHE A 136 15.91 9.33 -10.38
N ASP A 137 16.06 10.38 -11.18
CA ASP A 137 14.98 11.24 -11.65
C ASP A 137 13.90 10.43 -12.40
N ASP A 138 14.29 9.44 -13.23
CA ASP A 138 13.36 8.55 -13.93
C ASP A 138 12.55 7.68 -12.94
N LEU A 139 13.19 7.24 -11.84
CA LEU A 139 12.51 6.52 -10.77
C LEU A 139 11.54 7.42 -10.01
N GLU A 140 11.93 8.68 -9.74
CA GLU A 140 11.01 9.65 -9.15
C GLU A 140 9.78 9.88 -10.04
N GLU A 141 9.98 9.97 -11.36
CA GLU A 141 8.89 10.11 -12.33
C GLU A 141 7.99 8.87 -12.35
N ALA A 142 8.57 7.67 -12.35
CA ALA A 142 7.80 6.41 -12.26
C ALA A 142 6.97 6.34 -10.97
N ILE A 143 7.53 6.75 -9.82
CA ILE A 143 6.80 6.83 -8.56
C ILE A 143 5.66 7.84 -8.65
N ARG A 144 5.89 9.02 -9.25
CA ARG A 144 4.85 10.05 -9.40
C ARG A 144 3.70 9.60 -10.31
N GLY A 145 3.99 8.74 -11.30
CA GLY A 145 3.02 8.16 -12.21
C GLY A 145 2.16 7.03 -11.64
N LEU A 146 2.40 6.60 -10.40
CA LEU A 146 1.70 5.48 -9.77
C LEU A 146 0.22 5.82 -9.52
N ASP A 147 -0.70 5.09 -10.17
CA ASP A 147 -2.16 5.15 -10.01
C ASP A 147 -2.74 3.98 -9.19
#